data_AF-A0A182I5M2-F1
#
_entry.id   AF-A0A182I5M2-F1
#
_cell.length_a   1.000
_cell.length_b   1.000
_cell.length_c   1.000
_cell.angle_alpha   90.00
_cell.angle_beta   90.00
_cell.angle_gamma   90.00
#
_symmetry.space_group_name_H-M   'P 1'
#
loop_
_entity.id
_entity.type
_entity.pdbx_description
1 polymer ?
#
loop_
_entity_poly.entity_id
_entity_poly.type
_entity_poly.pdbx_seq_one_letter_code
_entity_poly.pdbx_strand_id
1 'polypeptide(L)'
;MSSDKGFDLIREYERSTDPIPAFNDDGVRSVLEDISKIYQENYAHAITFNETGDRKLLPLVMYRHNLIKRQKRCVLAYLSNRLFRLKRLRWHVGPILPPEIKSCINDPESAWFNKYSRILAEYMASIHDGYGLNLTNDIKPPKSLYIEVRCLTDYGKFELESGEIVLLKKNSQHYLPKLQCEQLIRQGILQHIT
;
A
#
# COMPACT_ATOMS: atom_id res chain seq x y z
N MET A 1 29.87 -14.44 -7.29
CA MET A 1 28.46 -14.60 -6.90
C MET A 1 27.72 -13.34 -7.31
N SER A 2 26.69 -13.43 -8.15
CA SER A 2 25.88 -12.27 -8.54
C SER A 2 25.22 -11.71 -7.28
N SER A 3 25.43 -10.42 -7.00
CA SER A 3 24.87 -9.73 -5.83
C SER A 3 23.38 -10.01 -5.70
N ASP A 4 22.94 -10.49 -4.54
CA ASP A 4 21.56 -10.94 -4.29
C ASP A 4 20.62 -9.77 -3.96
N LYS A 5 20.84 -8.61 -4.61
CA LYS A 5 20.21 -7.32 -4.29
C LYS A 5 18.69 -7.39 -4.31
N GLY A 6 18.11 -8.11 -5.29
CA GLY A 6 16.67 -8.32 -5.37
C GLY A 6 16.11 -9.12 -4.18
N PHE A 7 16.87 -10.08 -3.66
CA PHE A 7 16.47 -10.82 -2.47
C PHE A 7 16.59 -9.97 -1.20
N ASP A 8 17.63 -9.14 -1.12
CA ASP A 8 17.82 -8.22 0.01
C ASP A 8 16.66 -7.22 0.13
N LEU A 9 16.12 -6.72 -1.01
CA LEU A 9 14.90 -5.89 -1.02
C LEU A 9 13.70 -6.56 -0.35
N ILE A 10 13.49 -7.85 -0.64
CA ILE A 10 12.38 -8.60 -0.06
C ILE A 10 12.62 -8.81 1.43
N ARG A 11 13.83 -9.19 1.80
CA ARG A 11 14.20 -9.49 3.19
C ARG A 11 14.07 -8.25 4.08
N GLU A 12 14.50 -7.09 3.59
CA GLU A 12 14.34 -5.81 4.29
C GLU A 12 12.86 -5.46 4.47
N TYR A 13 12.06 -5.61 3.40
CA TYR A 13 10.63 -5.34 3.44
C TYR A 13 9.88 -6.25 4.42
N GLU A 14 10.24 -7.54 4.46
CA GLU A 14 9.64 -8.53 5.36
C GLU A 14 9.93 -8.22 6.85
N ARG A 15 11.12 -7.70 7.15
CA ARG A 15 11.52 -7.35 8.51
C ARG A 15 10.82 -6.10 9.06
N SER A 16 10.33 -5.22 8.19
CA SER A 16 9.65 -4.00 8.64
C SER A 16 8.29 -4.31 9.28
N THR A 17 8.16 -3.87 10.54
CA THR A 17 6.92 -3.88 11.32
C THR A 17 6.01 -2.70 11.03
N ASP A 18 6.48 -1.72 10.25
CA ASP A 18 5.72 -0.52 9.94
C ASP A 18 4.46 -0.86 9.12
N PRO A 19 3.38 -0.07 9.24
CA PRO A 19 2.19 -0.25 8.41
C PRO A 19 2.55 -0.30 6.91
N ILE A 20 3.50 0.54 6.50
CA ILE A 20 4.22 0.45 5.24
C ILE A 20 5.59 1.12 5.41
N PRO A 21 6.71 0.43 5.10
CA PRO A 21 8.03 1.06 5.11
C PRO A 21 8.16 2.07 3.96
N ALA A 22 9.13 2.97 4.05
CA ALA A 22 9.49 3.88 2.97
C ALA A 22 9.82 3.10 1.68
N PHE A 23 9.50 3.68 0.52
CA PHE A 23 9.81 3.07 -0.76
C PHE A 23 11.32 3.09 -0.99
N ASN A 24 11.93 1.90 -1.19
CA ASN A 24 13.36 1.78 -1.49
C ASN A 24 13.65 2.01 -2.98
N ASP A 25 13.65 3.29 -3.39
CA ASP A 25 13.94 3.71 -4.77
C ASP A 25 15.34 3.27 -5.24
N ASP A 26 16.35 3.45 -4.40
CA ASP A 26 17.74 3.17 -4.74
C ASP A 26 17.99 1.67 -4.91
N GLY A 27 17.40 0.84 -4.05
CA GLY A 27 17.48 -0.61 -4.16
C GLY A 27 16.78 -1.14 -5.41
N VAL A 28 15.58 -0.62 -5.74
CA VAL A 28 14.90 -0.97 -7.00
C VAL A 28 15.73 -0.53 -8.20
N ARG A 29 16.25 0.70 -8.21
CA ARG A 29 17.11 1.22 -9.29
C ARG A 29 18.35 0.35 -9.48
N SER A 30 19.03 -0.02 -8.40
CA SER A 30 20.22 -0.87 -8.46
C SER A 30 19.95 -2.24 -9.07
N VAL A 31 18.80 -2.86 -8.77
CA VAL A 31 18.40 -4.14 -9.38
C VAL A 31 18.09 -3.98 -10.86
N LEU A 32 17.44 -2.88 -11.26
CA LEU A 32 17.14 -2.60 -12.67
C LEU A 32 18.39 -2.31 -13.50
N GLU A 33 19.37 -1.61 -12.94
CA GLU A 33 20.69 -1.41 -13.54
C GLU A 33 21.42 -2.74 -13.75
N ASP A 34 21.42 -3.61 -12.74
CA ASP A 34 22.00 -4.96 -12.84
C ASP A 34 21.30 -5.79 -13.93
N ILE A 35 19.96 -5.77 -13.99
CA ILE A 35 19.19 -6.44 -15.04
C ILE A 35 19.60 -5.93 -16.43
N SER A 36 19.70 -4.61 -16.59
CA SER A 36 20.03 -3.96 -17.86
C SER A 36 21.44 -4.33 -18.33
N LYS A 37 22.41 -4.33 -17.40
CA LYS A 37 23.77 -4.77 -17.67
C LYS A 37 23.83 -6.24 -18.11
N ILE A 38 23.20 -7.14 -17.34
CA ILE A 38 23.16 -8.57 -17.67
C ILE A 38 22.49 -8.79 -19.02
N TYR A 39 21.43 -8.03 -19.33
CA TYR A 39 20.73 -8.10 -20.61
C TYR A 39 21.65 -7.73 -21.78
N GLN A 40 22.40 -6.63 -21.69
CA GLN A 40 23.34 -6.21 -22.72
C GLN A 40 24.44 -7.26 -22.96
N GLU A 41 25.04 -7.79 -21.90
CA GLU A 41 26.04 -8.86 -22.00
C GLU A 41 25.45 -10.15 -22.60
N ASN A 42 24.21 -10.47 -22.24
CA ASN A 42 23.51 -11.64 -22.76
C ASN A 42 23.19 -11.52 -24.26
N TYR A 43 22.78 -10.32 -24.68
CA TYR A 43 22.49 -9.99 -26.06
C TYR A 43 23.74 -10.07 -26.93
N ALA A 44 24.87 -9.52 -26.47
CA ALA A 44 26.15 -9.63 -27.17
C ALA A 44 26.56 -11.09 -27.41
N HIS A 45 26.46 -11.95 -26.39
CA HIS A 45 26.79 -13.37 -26.54
C HIS A 45 25.81 -14.13 -27.43
N ALA A 46 24.54 -13.73 -27.47
CA ALA A 46 23.55 -14.31 -28.39
C ALA A 46 23.89 -13.98 -29.85
N ILE A 47 24.34 -12.75 -30.14
CA ILE A 47 24.83 -12.38 -31.47
C ILE A 47 26.07 -13.20 -31.84
N THR A 48 27.08 -13.27 -30.96
CA THR A 48 28.29 -14.04 -31.23
C THR A 48 28.00 -15.51 -31.47
N PHE A 49 27.04 -16.10 -30.73
CA PHE A 49 26.59 -17.48 -30.98
C PHE A 49 25.98 -17.63 -32.38
N ASN A 50 25.16 -16.67 -32.82
CA ASN A 50 24.55 -16.69 -34.14
C ASN A 50 25.58 -16.58 -35.28
N GLU A 51 26.66 -15.83 -35.07
CA GLU A 51 27.74 -15.66 -36.06
C GLU A 51 28.72 -16.84 -36.10
N THR A 52 29.06 -17.40 -34.93
CA THR A 52 30.16 -18.39 -34.80
C THR A 52 29.69 -19.84 -34.65
N GLY A 53 28.44 -20.05 -34.21
CA GLY A 53 27.94 -21.38 -33.85
C GLY A 53 28.56 -21.99 -32.58
N ASP A 54 29.30 -21.22 -31.77
CA ASP A 54 29.98 -21.75 -30.58
C ASP A 54 29.00 -22.14 -29.46
N ARG A 55 28.71 -23.44 -29.38
CA ARG A 55 27.80 -24.02 -28.38
C ARG A 55 28.23 -23.80 -26.93
N LYS A 56 29.50 -23.42 -26.66
CA LYS A 56 29.96 -23.10 -25.30
C LYS A 56 29.27 -21.85 -24.72
N LEU A 57 28.70 -20.99 -25.57
CA LEU A 57 27.98 -19.79 -25.16
C LEU A 57 26.55 -20.08 -24.66
N LEU A 58 25.93 -21.19 -25.10
CA LEU A 58 24.53 -21.52 -24.79
C LEU A 58 24.23 -21.62 -23.28
N PRO A 59 25.03 -22.35 -22.47
CA PRO A 59 24.77 -22.44 -21.03
C PRO A 59 24.84 -21.07 -20.34
N LEU A 60 25.78 -20.22 -20.77
CA LEU A 60 25.94 -18.87 -20.22
C LEU A 60 24.74 -17.98 -20.56
N VAL A 61 24.22 -18.07 -21.78
CA VAL A 61 23.03 -17.33 -22.21
C VAL A 61 21.79 -17.76 -21.42
N MET A 62 21.60 -19.07 -21.24
CA MET A 62 20.49 -19.61 -20.45
C MET A 62 20.60 -19.22 -18.98
N TYR A 63 21.80 -19.26 -18.40
CA TYR A 63 22.03 -18.83 -17.03
C TYR A 63 21.65 -17.35 -16.82
N ARG A 64 22.15 -16.45 -17.67
CA ARG A 64 21.84 -15.01 -17.59
C ARG A 64 20.35 -14.72 -17.79
N HIS A 65 19.69 -15.42 -18.71
CA HIS A 65 18.22 -15.32 -18.88
C HIS A 65 17.46 -15.69 -17.62
N ASN A 66 17.83 -16.81 -16.98
CA ASN A 66 17.20 -17.24 -15.73
C ASN A 66 17.48 -16.28 -14.57
N LEU A 67 18.68 -15.70 -14.53
CA LEU A 67 19.05 -14.69 -13.55
C LEU A 67 18.20 -13.42 -13.69
N ILE A 68 18.01 -12.91 -14.91
CA ILE A 68 17.13 -11.76 -15.18
C ILE A 68 15.69 -12.06 -14.72
N LYS A 69 15.16 -13.25 -15.05
CA LYS A 69 13.83 -13.67 -14.61
C LYS A 69 13.70 -13.69 -13.09
N ARG A 70 14.73 -14.18 -12.39
CA ARG A 70 14.78 -14.20 -10.92
C ARG A 70 14.76 -12.78 -10.35
N GLN A 71 15.62 -11.88 -10.84
CA GLN A 71 15.66 -10.49 -10.37
C GLN A 71 14.33 -9.75 -10.63
N LYS A 72 13.73 -9.94 -11.82
CA LYS A 72 12.39 -9.41 -12.14
C LYS A 72 11.33 -9.90 -11.15
N ARG A 73 11.33 -11.19 -10.82
CA ARG A 73 10.39 -11.77 -9.83
C ARG A 73 10.60 -11.15 -8.45
N CYS A 74 11.84 -10.90 -8.05
CA CYS A 74 12.13 -10.29 -6.77
C CYS A 74 11.56 -8.87 -6.65
N VAL A 75 11.81 -8.02 -7.65
CA VAL A 75 11.25 -6.66 -7.71
C VAL A 75 9.71 -6.70 -7.73
N LEU A 76 9.12 -7.60 -8.52
CA LEU A 76 7.66 -7.74 -8.59
C LEU A 76 7.06 -8.19 -7.25
N ALA A 77 7.71 -9.10 -6.54
CA ALA A 77 7.27 -9.54 -5.21
C ALA A 77 7.32 -8.39 -4.20
N TYR A 78 8.40 -7.60 -4.19
CA TYR A 78 8.53 -6.40 -3.37
C TYR A 78 7.38 -5.41 -3.65
N LEU A 79 7.17 -5.04 -4.93
CA LEU A 79 6.10 -4.12 -5.33
C LEU A 79 4.71 -4.66 -4.99
N SER A 80 4.45 -5.94 -5.26
CA SER A 80 3.14 -6.56 -4.97
C SER A 80 2.83 -6.56 -3.48
N ASN A 81 3.81 -6.88 -2.63
CA ASN A 81 3.62 -6.88 -1.18
C ASN A 81 3.31 -5.48 -0.64
N ARG A 82 3.94 -4.45 -1.19
CA ARG A 82 3.62 -3.05 -0.90
C ARG A 82 2.19 -2.70 -1.26
N LEU A 83 1.72 -3.07 -2.45
CA LEU A 83 0.33 -2.86 -2.85
C LEU A 83 -0.66 -3.62 -1.95
N PHE A 84 -0.30 -4.81 -1.45
CA PHE A 84 -1.15 -5.52 -0.47
C PHE A 84 -1.25 -4.78 0.86
N ARG A 85 -0.16 -4.21 1.39
CA ARG A 85 -0.23 -3.36 2.60
C ARG A 85 -1.05 -2.09 2.34
N LEU A 86 -0.88 -1.44 1.18
CA LEU A 86 -1.70 -0.27 0.80
C LEU A 86 -3.18 -0.58 0.67
N LYS A 87 -3.51 -1.73 0.06
CA LYS A 87 -4.88 -2.23 0.01
C LYS A 87 -5.44 -2.36 1.43
N ARG A 88 -4.71 -3.03 2.33
CA ARG A 88 -5.13 -3.17 3.74
C ARG A 88 -5.34 -1.81 4.40
N LEU A 89 -4.45 -0.85 4.19
CA LEU A 89 -4.59 0.51 4.72
C LEU A 89 -5.88 1.19 4.23
N ARG A 90 -6.27 1.04 2.95
CA ARG A 90 -7.54 1.56 2.44
C ARG A 90 -8.76 1.01 3.20
N TRP A 91 -8.70 -0.25 3.63
CA TRP A 91 -9.79 -0.89 4.38
C TRP A 91 -9.82 -0.51 5.86
N HIS A 92 -8.68 -0.12 6.45
CA HIS A 92 -8.59 0.21 7.88
C HIS A 92 -8.70 1.72 8.14
N VAL A 93 -7.98 2.54 7.37
CA VAL A 93 -7.88 4.00 7.58
C VAL A 93 -8.89 4.77 6.72
N GLY A 94 -9.24 4.24 5.55
CA GLY A 94 -10.19 4.86 4.62
C GLY A 94 -9.51 5.46 3.38
N PRO A 95 -10.24 6.31 2.62
CA PRO A 95 -9.77 6.84 1.33
C PRO A 95 -8.71 7.94 1.47
N ILE A 96 -8.53 8.52 2.65
CA ILE A 96 -7.55 9.57 2.91
C ILE A 96 -6.42 8.96 3.74
N LEU A 97 -5.21 8.97 3.18
CA LEU A 97 -4.01 8.52 3.88
C LEU A 97 -3.43 9.65 4.76
N PRO A 98 -3.04 9.35 6.01
CA PRO A 98 -2.25 10.23 6.87
C PRO A 98 -0.95 10.68 6.20
N PRO A 99 -0.43 11.87 6.54
CA PRO A 99 0.78 12.42 5.92
C PRO A 99 2.00 11.52 6.12
N GLU A 100 2.11 10.82 7.24
CA GLU A 100 3.21 9.89 7.55
C GLU A 100 3.24 8.73 6.55
N ILE A 101 2.06 8.17 6.21
CA ILE A 101 1.95 7.09 5.23
C ILE A 101 2.18 7.64 3.81
N LYS A 102 1.70 8.85 3.51
CA LYS A 102 1.92 9.48 2.20
C LYS A 102 3.40 9.72 1.92
N SER A 103 4.22 10.01 2.93
CA SER A 103 5.67 10.15 2.74
C SER A 103 6.40 8.83 2.44
N CYS A 104 5.78 7.67 2.69
CA CYS A 104 6.37 6.36 2.49
C CYS A 104 6.05 5.71 1.13
N ILE A 105 5.19 6.34 0.31
CA ILE A 105 4.75 5.82 -0.99
C ILE A 105 5.29 6.67 -2.13
N ASN A 106 5.44 6.05 -3.31
CA ASN A 106 5.83 6.77 -4.53
C ASN A 106 4.60 7.19 -5.37
N ASP A 107 4.84 8.01 -6.40
CA ASP A 107 3.75 8.52 -7.25
C ASP A 107 2.94 7.39 -7.95
N PRO A 108 3.56 6.32 -8.50
CA PRO A 108 2.80 5.20 -9.05
C PRO A 108 1.91 4.48 -8.02
N GLU A 109 2.41 4.28 -6.79
CA GLU A 109 1.64 3.68 -5.69
C GLU A 109 0.46 4.58 -5.28
N SER A 110 0.68 5.90 -5.24
CA SER A 110 -0.36 6.89 -4.98
C SER A 110 -1.45 6.86 -6.06
N ALA A 111 -1.07 6.84 -7.34
CA ALA A 111 -2.00 6.71 -8.45
C ALA A 111 -2.79 5.39 -8.38
N TRP A 112 -2.13 4.27 -8.04
CA TRP A 112 -2.78 2.99 -7.82
C TRP A 112 -3.79 3.04 -6.67
N PHE A 113 -3.42 3.64 -5.55
CA PHE A 113 -4.28 3.77 -4.36
C PHE A 113 -5.53 4.60 -4.66
N ASN A 114 -5.39 5.71 -5.38
CA ASN A 114 -6.52 6.54 -5.79
C ASN A 114 -7.45 5.79 -6.73
N LYS A 115 -6.91 5.05 -7.71
CA LYS A 115 -7.70 4.21 -8.62
C LYS A 115 -8.44 3.11 -7.86
N TYR A 116 -7.76 2.42 -6.94
CA TYR A 116 -8.38 1.39 -6.11
C TYR A 116 -9.49 1.96 -5.23
N SER A 117 -9.26 3.12 -4.62
CA SER A 117 -10.24 3.83 -3.79
C SER A 117 -11.49 4.21 -4.58
N ARG A 118 -11.33 4.65 -5.84
CA ARG A 118 -12.44 4.95 -6.74
C ARG A 118 -13.25 3.70 -7.06
N ILE A 119 -12.61 2.61 -7.48
CA ILE A 119 -13.28 1.34 -7.78
C ILE A 119 -14.06 0.83 -6.56
N LEU A 120 -13.47 0.92 -5.37
CA LEU A 120 -14.13 0.51 -4.14
C LEU A 120 -15.35 1.40 -3.82
N ALA A 121 -15.25 2.71 -4.03
CA ALA A 121 -16.37 3.62 -3.83
C ALA A 121 -17.51 3.38 -4.84
N GLU A 122 -17.17 3.16 -6.12
CA GLU A 122 -18.13 2.77 -7.17
C GLU A 122 -18.86 1.47 -6.80
N TYR A 123 -18.12 0.48 -6.29
CA TYR A 123 -18.71 -0.77 -5.81
C TYR A 123 -19.60 -0.58 -4.58
N MET A 124 -19.17 0.21 -3.59
CA MET A 124 -19.98 0.52 -2.41
C MET A 124 -21.28 1.21 -2.78
N ALA A 125 -21.26 2.12 -3.77
CA ALA A 125 -22.44 2.84 -4.24
C ALA A 125 -23.42 1.96 -5.01
N SER A 126 -22.95 0.93 -5.72
CA SER A 126 -23.83 0.05 -6.52
C SER A 126 -24.58 -1.00 -5.71
N ILE A 127 -24.25 -1.19 -4.43
CA ILE A 127 -24.90 -2.18 -3.57
C ILE A 127 -26.32 -1.74 -3.25
N HIS A 128 -27.24 -2.71 -3.20
CA HIS A 128 -28.66 -2.54 -2.88
C HIS A 128 -29.32 -1.51 -3.79
N ASP A 129 -29.43 -1.79 -5.09
CA ASP A 129 -30.09 -0.92 -6.08
C ASP A 129 -29.70 0.56 -6.04
N GLY A 130 -28.46 0.87 -5.63
CA GLY A 130 -27.94 2.24 -5.56
C GLY A 130 -28.16 2.95 -4.22
N TYR A 131 -28.76 2.32 -3.21
CA TYR A 131 -28.83 2.87 -1.86
C TYR A 131 -27.45 2.93 -1.19
N GLY A 132 -26.52 2.09 -1.64
CA GLY A 132 -25.13 2.09 -1.21
C GLY A 132 -24.93 1.44 0.15
N LEU A 133 -23.75 0.83 0.32
CA LEU A 133 -23.35 0.24 1.60
C LEU A 133 -21.86 0.48 1.81
N ASN A 134 -21.51 1.11 2.93
CA ASN A 134 -20.11 1.29 3.29
C ASN A 134 -19.53 0.01 3.91
N LEU A 135 -18.89 -0.79 3.07
CA LEU A 135 -18.24 -2.05 3.47
C LEU A 135 -17.01 -1.89 4.38
N THR A 136 -16.51 -0.67 4.55
CA THR A 136 -15.36 -0.43 5.43
C THR A 136 -15.79 -0.24 6.88
N ASN A 137 -17.04 0.08 7.17
CA ASN A 137 -17.52 0.27 8.53
C ASN A 137 -17.91 -1.06 9.20
N ASP A 138 -18.19 -1.04 10.51
CA ASP A 138 -18.87 -2.14 11.22
C ASP A 138 -18.17 -3.51 11.27
N ILE A 139 -16.82 -3.52 11.31
CA ILE A 139 -16.03 -4.77 11.40
C ILE A 139 -16.29 -5.51 12.72
N LYS A 140 -16.77 -4.81 13.76
CA LYS A 140 -17.10 -5.38 15.07
C LYS A 140 -18.60 -5.27 15.34
N PRO A 141 -19.22 -6.30 15.95
CA PRO A 141 -20.63 -6.26 16.29
C PRO A 141 -20.95 -5.04 17.17
N PRO A 142 -22.04 -4.30 16.89
CA PRO A 142 -22.44 -3.15 17.68
C PRO A 142 -22.87 -3.59 19.09
N LYS A 143 -22.29 -2.95 20.11
CA LYS A 143 -22.66 -3.14 21.52
C LYS A 143 -23.61 -2.05 22.03
N SER A 144 -23.45 -0.84 21.51
CA SER A 144 -24.22 0.34 21.84
C SER A 144 -24.38 1.23 20.59
N LEU A 145 -25.47 2.00 20.55
CA LEU A 145 -25.74 2.97 19.48
C LEU A 145 -24.94 4.26 19.66
N TYR A 146 -24.70 4.64 20.91
CA TYR A 146 -23.93 5.81 21.30
C TYR A 146 -22.71 5.38 22.11
N ILE A 147 -21.67 6.19 22.02
CA ILE A 147 -20.40 5.96 22.70
C ILE A 147 -19.85 7.28 23.24
N GLU A 148 -19.06 7.18 24.30
CA GLU A 148 -18.31 8.30 24.83
C GLU A 148 -16.92 8.34 24.20
N VAL A 149 -16.60 9.46 23.55
CA VAL A 149 -15.35 9.65 22.82
C VAL A 149 -14.58 10.86 23.35
N ARG A 150 -13.27 10.74 23.40
CA ARG A 150 -12.34 11.83 23.70
C ARG A 150 -11.60 12.26 22.44
N CYS A 151 -11.53 13.55 22.19
CA CYS A 151 -10.71 14.10 21.11
C CYS A 151 -9.23 14.11 21.50
N LEU A 152 -8.39 13.51 20.66
CA LEU A 152 -6.93 13.52 20.83
C LEU A 152 -6.28 14.73 20.15
N THR A 153 -6.93 15.27 19.12
CA THR A 153 -6.47 16.40 18.32
C THR A 153 -7.59 17.43 18.14
N ASP A 154 -7.23 18.68 17.86
CA ASP A 154 -8.20 19.70 17.45
C ASP A 154 -8.65 19.39 16.01
N TYR A 155 -9.89 18.94 15.87
CA TYR A 155 -10.50 18.61 14.58
C TYR A 155 -11.41 19.74 14.07
N GLY A 156 -11.89 20.61 14.97
CA GLY A 156 -12.76 21.73 14.62
C GLY A 156 -14.23 21.32 14.57
N LYS A 157 -14.97 21.83 13.59
CA LYS A 157 -16.42 21.61 13.47
C LYS A 157 -16.70 20.24 12.86
N PHE A 158 -17.44 19.41 13.58
CA PHE A 158 -17.93 18.12 13.13
C PHE A 158 -19.44 18.16 13.02
N GLU A 159 -19.97 17.91 11.83
CA GLU A 159 -21.41 17.90 11.57
C GLU A 159 -21.94 16.48 11.67
N LEU A 160 -22.93 16.28 12.53
CA LEU A 160 -23.66 15.02 12.68
C LEU A 160 -24.70 14.91 11.56
N GLU A 161 -25.17 13.70 11.26
CA GLU A 161 -26.25 13.50 10.26
C GLU A 161 -27.57 14.15 10.69
N SER A 162 -27.73 14.47 11.98
CA SER A 162 -28.85 15.26 12.50
C SER A 162 -28.78 16.75 12.10
N GLY A 163 -27.66 17.21 11.52
CA GLY A 163 -27.37 18.62 11.23
C GLY A 163 -26.80 19.40 12.43
N GLU A 164 -26.59 18.74 13.58
CA GLU A 164 -25.96 19.36 14.73
C GLU A 164 -24.44 19.47 14.55
N ILE A 165 -23.88 20.63 14.85
CA ILE A 165 -22.44 20.90 14.72
C ILE A 165 -21.78 20.85 16.09
N VAL A 166 -20.91 19.86 16.28
CA VAL A 166 -20.13 19.66 17.50
C VAL A 166 -18.71 20.17 17.29
N LEU A 167 -18.18 20.95 18.24
CA LEU A 167 -16.81 21.44 18.19
C LEU A 167 -15.86 20.49 18.90
N LEU A 168 -15.08 19.74 18.11
CA LEU A 168 -14.10 18.77 18.59
C LEU A 168 -12.76 19.47 18.90
N LYS A 169 -12.57 19.85 20.17
CA LYS A 169 -11.31 20.39 20.69
C LYS A 169 -10.46 19.31 21.36
N LYS A 170 -9.14 19.45 21.35
CA LYS A 170 -8.22 18.54 22.03
C LYS A 170 -8.62 18.34 23.51
N ASN A 171 -8.64 17.08 23.95
CA ASN A 171 -9.05 16.61 25.28
C ASN A 171 -10.53 16.83 25.66
N SER A 172 -11.37 17.35 24.76
CA SER A 172 -12.82 17.39 24.99
C SER A 172 -13.46 16.00 24.89
N GLN A 173 -14.54 15.79 25.62
CA GLN A 173 -15.30 14.54 25.64
C GLN A 173 -16.70 14.79 25.12
N HIS A 174 -17.21 13.88 24.29
CA HIS A 174 -18.52 13.98 23.66
C HIS A 174 -19.22 12.63 23.69
N TYR A 175 -20.54 12.65 23.80
CA TYR A 175 -21.37 11.45 23.68
C TYR A 175 -22.09 11.48 22.34
N LEU A 176 -21.62 10.66 21.40
CA LEU A 176 -21.98 10.76 19.99
C LEU A 176 -22.45 9.40 19.43
N PRO A 177 -23.23 9.40 18.33
CA PRO A 177 -23.57 8.18 17.62
C PRO A 177 -22.32 7.44 17.17
N LYS A 178 -22.24 6.15 17.49
CA LYS A 178 -21.08 5.31 17.18
C LYS A 178 -20.75 5.30 15.68
N LEU A 179 -21.78 5.20 14.84
CA LEU A 179 -21.65 5.13 13.38
C LEU A 179 -20.85 6.31 12.80
N GLN A 180 -21.07 7.51 13.33
CA GLN A 180 -20.42 8.74 12.87
C GLN A 180 -19.01 8.90 13.45
N CYS A 181 -18.72 8.26 14.58
CA CYS A 181 -17.41 8.32 15.23
C CYS A 181 -16.41 7.29 14.70
N GLU A 182 -16.87 6.17 14.11
CA GLU A 182 -15.98 5.05 13.75
C GLU A 182 -14.80 5.48 12.86
N GLN A 183 -15.05 6.32 11.87
CA GLN A 183 -14.02 6.79 10.94
C GLN A 183 -12.96 7.63 11.67
N LEU A 184 -13.39 8.57 12.50
CA LEU A 184 -12.50 9.43 13.28
C LEU A 184 -11.71 8.66 14.34
N ILE A 185 -12.29 7.60 14.92
CA ILE A 185 -11.59 6.70 15.84
C ILE A 185 -10.46 5.96 15.11
N ARG A 186 -10.73 5.44 13.91
CA ARG A 186 -9.72 4.72 13.12
C ARG A 186 -8.60 5.61 12.60
N GLN A 187 -8.90 6.88 12.35
CA GLN A 187 -7.90 7.90 12.01
C GLN A 187 -7.08 8.36 13.22
N GLY A 188 -7.43 7.93 14.45
CA GLY A 188 -6.73 8.31 15.68
C GLY A 188 -7.07 9.72 16.16
N ILE A 189 -8.14 10.34 15.65
CA ILE A 189 -8.62 11.65 16.06
C ILE A 189 -9.46 11.54 17.34
N LEU A 190 -10.28 10.49 17.42
CA LEU A 190 -11.12 10.18 18.58
C LEU A 190 -10.63 8.91 19.27
N GLN A 191 -10.77 8.87 20.60
CA GLN A 191 -10.54 7.69 21.41
C GLN A 191 -11.84 7.27 22.10
N HIS A 192 -12.22 6.01 21.95
CA HIS A 192 -13.33 5.42 22.68
C HIS A 192 -12.95 5.25 24.16
N ILE A 193 -13.76 5.81 25.07
CA ILE A 193 -13.54 5.66 26.52
C ILE A 193 -14.33 4.45 27.05
N THR A 194 -15.62 4.37 26.70
CA THR A 194 -16.60 3.48 27.34
C THR A 194 -17.56 2.88 26.34
#